data_AF-A0A2G9TEA3-F1
#
_entry.id   AF-A0A2G9TEA3-F1
#
_cell.length_a   1.000
_cell.length_b   1.000
_cell.length_c   1.000
_cell.angle_alpha   90.00
_cell.angle_beta   90.00
_cell.angle_gamma   90.00
#
_symmetry.space_group_name_H-M   'P 1'
#
loop_
_entity.id
_entity.type
_entity.pdbx_description
1 polymer ?
#
loop_
_entity_poly.entity_id
_entity_poly.type
_entity_poly.pdbx_seq_one_letter_code
_entity_poly.pdbx_strand_id
1 'polypeptide(L)'
;MNVSPSNLVQCLWEIAKYPVGVLFQDLSDSEWLQKIRPIWELVESLVDKDLVHSVGVSDLDVDRLRLLCEEAKEHKPTINHYSIDGCCTVPAELVEYAKAHDIQLLTHNDPRSCDLDTDV
;
A
#
# COMPACT_ATOMS: atom_id res chain seq x y z
N MET A 1 30.64 -18.03 -11.51
CA MET A 1 29.74 -18.94 -10.76
C MET A 1 28.61 -19.30 -11.69
N ASN A 2 28.51 -20.58 -12.05
CA ASN A 2 27.68 -21.07 -13.15
C ASN A 2 26.27 -21.39 -12.62
N VAL A 3 25.28 -20.57 -12.95
CA VAL A 3 23.88 -20.83 -12.58
C VAL A 3 23.26 -21.71 -13.66
N SER A 4 22.84 -22.93 -13.30
CA SER A 4 22.19 -23.89 -14.20
C SER A 4 20.95 -23.25 -14.87
N PRO A 5 20.66 -23.54 -16.16
CA PRO A 5 19.49 -23.01 -16.87
C PRO A 5 18.16 -23.29 -16.16
N SER A 6 18.11 -24.36 -15.35
CA SER A 6 16.95 -24.74 -14.53
C SER A 6 16.64 -23.74 -13.41
N ASN A 7 17.63 -22.99 -12.92
CA ASN A 7 17.44 -22.05 -11.82
C ASN A 7 16.83 -20.71 -12.27
N LEU A 8 16.97 -20.32 -13.54
CA LEU A 8 16.37 -19.08 -14.02
C LEU A 8 14.86 -19.23 -14.21
N VAL A 9 14.41 -20.36 -14.76
CA VAL A 9 12.98 -20.67 -14.89
C VAL A 9 12.34 -20.88 -13.51
N GLN A 10 13.05 -21.51 -12.57
CA GLN A 10 12.61 -21.64 -11.19
C GLN A 10 12.55 -20.26 -10.48
N CYS A 11 13.57 -19.41 -10.59
CA CYS A 11 13.50 -18.06 -10.01
C CYS A 11 12.34 -17.25 -10.60
N LEU A 12 12.09 -17.35 -11.92
CA LEU A 12 10.98 -16.67 -12.57
C LEU A 12 9.62 -17.24 -12.15
N TRP A 13 9.51 -18.56 -11.91
CA TRP A 13 8.31 -19.21 -11.36
C TRP A 13 8.01 -18.74 -9.94
N GLU A 14 9.04 -18.58 -9.09
CA GLU A 14 8.84 -18.08 -7.73
C GLU A 14 8.43 -16.61 -7.72
N ILE A 15 9.04 -15.78 -8.57
CA ILE A 15 8.66 -14.37 -8.72
C ILE A 15 7.22 -14.23 -9.25
N ALA A 16 6.79 -15.08 -10.19
CA ALA A 16 5.43 -15.06 -10.73
C ALA A 16 4.38 -15.66 -9.78
N LYS A 17 4.80 -16.38 -8.73
CA LYS A 17 3.91 -16.96 -7.72
C LYS A 17 3.46 -15.97 -6.65
N TYR A 18 4.17 -14.85 -6.51
CA TYR A 18 3.83 -13.79 -5.58
C TYR A 18 3.25 -12.63 -6.37
N PRO A 19 1.91 -12.51 -6.47
CA PRO A 19 1.31 -11.28 -6.93
C PRO A 19 1.87 -10.16 -6.06
N VAL A 20 2.24 -9.05 -6.69
CA VAL A 20 2.78 -7.85 -6.02
C VAL A 20 1.84 -7.35 -4.88
N GLY A 21 0.61 -7.86 -4.79
CA GLY A 21 -0.36 -7.59 -3.71
C GLY A 21 -0.39 -8.53 -2.49
N VAL A 22 0.35 -9.65 -2.44
CA VAL A 22 0.17 -10.68 -1.37
C VAL A 22 1.17 -10.57 -0.20
N LEU A 23 2.15 -9.66 -0.24
CA LEU A 23 3.26 -9.70 0.74
C LEU A 23 3.04 -8.94 2.06
N PHE A 24 1.98 -8.12 2.18
CA PHE A 24 1.81 -7.24 3.36
C PHE A 24 0.54 -7.48 4.19
N GLN A 25 -0.41 -8.28 3.70
CA GLN A 25 -1.67 -8.54 4.41
C GLN A 25 -1.48 -9.51 5.59
N ASP A 26 -0.58 -10.49 5.46
CA ASP A 26 -0.34 -11.53 6.47
C ASP A 26 0.65 -11.12 7.59
N LEU A 27 1.23 -9.92 7.50
CA LEU A 27 2.19 -9.43 8.49
C LEU A 27 1.46 -8.97 9.76
N SER A 28 2.07 -9.20 10.92
CA SER A 28 1.64 -8.48 12.12
C SER A 28 1.88 -6.98 11.94
N ASP A 29 1.13 -6.14 12.67
CA ASP A 29 1.25 -4.69 12.53
C ASP A 29 2.65 -4.16 12.84
N SER A 30 3.35 -4.81 13.78
CA SER A 30 4.73 -4.48 14.11
C SER A 30 5.72 -4.80 12.98
N GLU A 31 5.57 -5.95 12.33
CA GLU A 31 6.42 -6.35 11.20
C GLU A 31 6.14 -5.50 9.97
N TRP A 32 4.86 -5.20 9.74
CA TRP A 32 4.42 -4.28 8.71
C TRP A 32 5.05 -2.89 8.93
N LEU A 33 4.92 -2.33 10.13
CA LEU A 33 5.46 -1.00 10.44
C LEU A 33 6.98 -0.94 10.29
N GLN A 34 7.71 -1.97 10.73
CA GLN A 34 9.17 -2.06 10.55
C GLN A 34 9.58 -2.01 9.08
N LYS A 35 8.79 -2.62 8.18
CA LYS A 35 9.05 -2.60 6.73
C LYS A 35 8.66 -1.28 6.08
N ILE A 36 7.56 -0.67 6.52
CA ILE A 36 7.03 0.57 5.93
C ILE A 36 7.81 1.80 6.37
N ARG A 37 8.30 1.86 7.61
CA ARG A 37 9.03 3.01 8.15
C ARG A 37 10.13 3.55 7.21
N PRO A 38 11.11 2.76 6.73
CA PRO A 38 12.14 3.29 5.83
C PRO A 38 11.60 3.73 4.46
N ILE A 39 10.46 3.17 4.01
CA ILE A 39 9.81 3.60 2.76
C ILE A 39 9.13 4.96 2.99
N TRP A 40 8.44 5.12 4.12
CA TRP A 40 7.77 6.37 4.46
C TRP A 40 8.76 7.52 4.64
N GLU A 41 9.90 7.28 5.31
CA GLU A 41 10.98 8.28 5.43
C GLU A 41 11.47 8.76 4.05
N LEU A 42 11.54 7.86 3.06
CA LEU A 42 11.90 8.23 1.69
C LEU A 42 10.80 9.08 1.04
N VAL A 43 9.53 8.71 1.23
CA VAL A 43 8.35 9.44 0.74
C VAL A 43 8.29 10.86 1.33
N GLU A 44 8.52 11.01 2.64
CA GLU A 44 8.65 12.31 3.30
C GLU A 44 9.75 13.15 2.64
N SER A 45 10.91 12.55 2.34
CA SER A 45 12.01 13.26 1.67
C SER A 45 11.68 13.75 0.25
N LEU A 46 10.66 13.20 -0.41
CA LEU A 46 10.19 13.70 -1.70
C LEU A 46 9.43 15.01 -1.54
N VAL A 47 8.70 15.16 -0.44
CA VAL A 47 8.00 16.40 -0.08
C VAL A 47 9.02 17.48 0.29
N ASP A 48 10.03 17.13 1.10
CA ASP A 48 11.09 18.08 1.52
C ASP A 48 11.89 18.65 0.34
N LYS A 49 12.04 17.85 -0.73
CA LYS A 49 12.71 18.26 -1.97
C LYS A 49 11.80 18.98 -2.95
N ASP A 50 10.54 19.22 -2.57
CA ASP A 50 9.51 19.86 -3.40
C ASP A 50 9.28 19.09 -4.73
N LEU A 51 9.49 17.77 -4.72
CA LEU A 51 9.26 16.91 -5.90
C LEU A 51 7.80 16.48 -6.00
N VAL A 52 7.13 16.40 -4.85
CA VAL A 52 5.70 16.10 -4.73
C VAL A 52 5.08 17.07 -3.73
N HIS A 53 3.84 17.48 -3.98
CA HIS A 53 3.14 18.44 -3.12
C HIS A 53 2.49 17.77 -1.90
N SER A 54 2.07 16.51 -2.03
CA SER A 54 1.36 15.76 -1.00
C SER A 54 1.61 14.26 -1.16
N VAL A 55 1.44 13.51 -0.08
CA VAL A 55 1.67 12.07 -0.03
C VAL A 55 0.50 11.36 0.63
N GLY A 56 0.30 10.09 0.30
CA GLY A 56 -0.82 9.29 0.77
C GLY A 56 -0.58 7.80 0.63
N VAL A 57 -1.59 7.02 1.01
CA VAL A 57 -1.59 5.56 0.96
C VAL A 57 -2.79 5.05 0.18
N SER A 58 -2.78 3.75 -0.13
CA SER A 58 -3.90 3.03 -0.74
C SER A 58 -4.25 1.83 0.12
N ASP A 59 -5.53 1.52 0.23
CA ASP A 59 -6.08 0.29 0.80
C ASP A 59 -5.63 0.01 2.24
N LEU A 60 -5.40 1.07 3.01
CA LEU A 60 -4.99 0.95 4.40
C LEU A 60 -6.21 0.98 5.32
N ASP A 61 -6.33 -0.02 6.20
CA ASP A 61 -7.32 -0.02 7.27
C ASP A 61 -7.01 1.05 8.33
N VAL A 62 -7.95 1.27 9.24
CA VAL A 62 -7.85 2.32 10.25
C VAL A 62 -6.70 2.11 11.24
N ASP A 63 -6.38 0.86 11.57
CA ASP A 63 -5.36 0.54 12.57
C ASP A 63 -3.96 0.80 12.00
N ARG A 64 -3.69 0.32 10.79
CA ARG A 64 -2.42 0.58 10.10
C ARG A 64 -2.27 2.03 9.66
N LEU A 65 -3.36 2.70 9.27
CA LEU A 65 -3.34 4.14 9.01
C LEU A 65 -2.96 4.91 10.28
N ARG A 66 -3.54 4.54 11.42
CA ARG A 66 -3.21 5.16 12.72
C ARG A 66 -1.74 4.96 13.08
N LEU A 67 -1.24 3.73 12.97
CA LEU A 67 0.17 3.44 13.23
C LEU A 67 1.12 4.25 12.34
N LEU A 68 0.79 4.38 11.05
CA LEU A 68 1.61 5.18 10.13
C LEU A 68 1.55 6.67 10.47
N CYS A 69 0.38 7.20 10.79
CA CYS A 69 0.21 8.60 11.21
C CYS A 69 0.92 8.93 12.52
N GLU A 70 1.14 7.95 13.40
CA GLU A 70 1.90 8.08 14.64
C GLU A 70 3.42 7.99 14.40
N GLU A 71 3.86 7.15 13.46
CA GLU A 71 5.27 6.96 13.13
C GLU A 71 5.84 8.04 12.19
N ALA A 72 5.03 8.62 11.31
CA ALA A 72 5.45 9.67 10.39
C ALA A 72 6.02 10.88 11.14
N LYS A 73 7.20 11.36 10.70
CA LYS A 73 7.98 12.37 11.42
C LYS A 73 7.56 13.79 11.05
N GLU A 74 7.41 14.04 9.76
CA GLU A 74 7.22 15.39 9.22
C GLU A 74 5.97 15.45 8.34
N HIS A 75 5.78 14.48 7.46
CA HIS A 75 4.67 14.48 6.49
C HIS A 75 3.78 13.25 6.67
N LYS A 76 2.65 13.45 7.34
CA LYS A 76 1.60 12.43 7.50
C LYS A 76 0.88 12.17 6.18
N PRO A 77 0.33 10.96 5.96
CA PRO A 77 -0.50 10.70 4.79
C PRO A 77 -1.72 11.63 4.80
N THR A 78 -1.91 12.37 3.72
CA THR A 78 -3.07 13.29 3.54
C THR A 78 -4.19 12.64 2.73
N ILE A 79 -3.92 11.49 2.11
CA ILE A 79 -4.87 10.74 1.29
C ILE A 79 -4.81 9.26 1.68
N ASN A 80 -5.97 8.62 1.77
CA ASN A 80 -6.08 7.16 1.75
C ASN A 80 -7.07 6.76 0.63
N HIS A 81 -6.55 6.15 -0.43
CA HIS A 81 -7.33 5.69 -1.56
C HIS A 81 -7.84 4.27 -1.27
N TYR A 82 -9.11 4.14 -0.90
CA TYR A 82 -9.66 2.95 -0.27
C TYR A 82 -10.55 2.17 -1.24
N SER A 83 -10.25 0.89 -1.45
CA SER A 83 -11.12 -0.02 -2.20
C SER A 83 -12.41 -0.30 -1.44
N ILE A 84 -13.54 -0.13 -2.12
CA ILE A 84 -14.87 -0.47 -1.61
C ILE A 84 -15.37 -1.83 -2.14
N ASP A 85 -14.47 -2.72 -2.57
CA ASP A 85 -14.73 -4.07 -3.12
C ASP A 85 -16.14 -4.64 -2.85
N GLY A 86 -17.08 -4.34 -3.76
CA GLY A 86 -18.46 -4.86 -3.73
C GLY A 86 -19.38 -4.32 -2.62
N CYS A 87 -18.92 -3.46 -1.72
CA CYS A 87 -19.69 -2.84 -0.64
C CYS A 87 -19.56 -1.32 -0.66
N CYS A 88 -20.64 -0.58 -0.94
CA CYS A 88 -20.62 0.87 -1.21
C CYS A 88 -20.28 1.78 -0.01
N THR A 89 -19.82 1.24 1.12
CA THR A 89 -19.64 2.00 2.36
C THR A 89 -18.25 1.78 2.95
N VAL A 90 -17.52 2.87 3.13
CA VAL A 90 -16.27 2.90 3.90
C VAL A 90 -16.58 2.68 5.38
N PRO A 91 -15.78 1.91 6.14
CA PRO A 91 -16.00 1.71 7.57
C PRO A 91 -16.12 3.03 8.34
N ALA A 92 -17.12 3.15 9.22
CA ALA A 92 -17.40 4.39 9.96
C ALA A 92 -16.20 4.87 10.79
N GLU A 93 -15.49 3.95 11.44
CA GLU A 93 -14.28 4.27 12.22
C GLU A 93 -13.18 4.89 11.35
N LEU A 94 -12.98 4.37 10.13
CA LEU A 94 -12.02 4.92 9.19
C LEU A 94 -12.43 6.33 8.74
N VAL A 95 -13.72 6.55 8.49
CA VAL A 95 -14.26 7.87 8.13
C VAL A 95 -14.06 8.89 9.26
N GLU A 96 -14.35 8.50 10.50
CA GLU A 96 -14.18 9.36 11.68
C GLU A 96 -12.70 9.71 11.90
N TYR A 97 -11.81 8.70 11.84
CA TYR A 97 -10.38 8.91 11.97
C TYR A 97 -9.83 9.83 10.87
N ALA A 98 -10.14 9.53 9.61
CA ALA A 98 -9.66 10.32 8.48
C ALA A 98 -10.11 11.78 8.59
N LYS A 99 -11.39 12.00 8.95
CA LYS A 99 -11.92 13.35 9.17
C LYS A 99 -11.24 14.09 10.32
N ALA A 100 -10.94 13.41 11.42
CA ALA A 100 -10.27 14.01 12.58
C ALA A 100 -8.80 14.39 12.30
N HIS A 101 -8.17 13.70 11.35
CA HIS A 101 -6.76 13.86 11.00
C HIS A 101 -6.53 14.61 9.67
N ASP A 102 -7.59 15.18 9.08
CA ASP A 102 -7.56 15.88 7.78
C ASP A 102 -7.02 15.00 6.63
N ILE A 103 -7.41 13.72 6.63
CA ILE A 103 -7.06 12.74 5.61
C ILE A 103 -8.24 12.62 4.64
N GLN A 104 -7.97 12.84 3.36
CA GLN A 104 -8.96 12.64 2.30
C GLN A 104 -9.12 11.15 2.01
N LEU A 105 -10.34 10.64 2.19
CA LEU A 105 -10.72 9.31 1.72
C LEU A 105 -11.22 9.41 0.29
N LEU A 106 -10.44 8.85 -0.63
CA LEU A 106 -10.84 8.65 -2.03
C LEU A 106 -11.27 7.19 -2.17
N THR A 107 -12.31 6.88 -2.93
CA THR A 107 -12.79 5.50 -3.08
C THR A 107 -12.64 5.00 -4.52
N HIS A 108 -12.25 3.74 -4.66
CA HIS A 108 -12.20 3.04 -5.94
C HIS A 108 -12.84 1.64 -5.85
N ASN A 109 -13.21 1.08 -7.00
CA ASN A 109 -13.89 -0.21 -7.13
C ASN A 109 -13.51 -0.88 -8.47
N ASP A 110 -12.22 -0.83 -8.80
CA ASP A 110 -11.65 -1.55 -9.93
C ASP A 110 -11.46 -3.05 -9.58
N PRO A 111 -11.47 -3.94 -10.59
CA PRO A 111 -11.21 -5.36 -10.37
C PRO A 111 -9.80 -5.59 -9.80
N ARG A 112 -9.68 -6.46 -8.79
CA ARG A 112 -8.37 -6.82 -8.19
C ARG A 112 -7.45 -7.59 -9.14
N SER A 113 -8.00 -8.27 -10.16
CA SER A 113 -7.24 -8.93 -11.21
C SER A 113 -7.32 -8.13 -12.50
N CYS A 114 -6.16 -7.75 -13.03
CA CYS A 114 -6.03 -7.42 -14.44
C CYS A 114 -5.91 -8.73 -15.22
N ASP A 115 -7.06 -9.38 -15.45
CA ASP A 115 -7.12 -10.48 -16.40
C ASP A 115 -6.96 -9.86 -17.79
N LEU A 116 -5.72 -9.85 -18.31
CA LEU A 116 -5.48 -9.47 -19.70
C LEU A 116 -6.22 -10.50 -20.56
N ASP A 117 -7.23 -10.05 -21.29
CA ASP A 117 -7.97 -10.89 -22.23
C ASP A 117 -6.96 -11.60 -23.14
N THR A 118 -6.86 -12.92 -23.01
CA THR A 118 -5.97 -13.76 -23.83
C THR A 118 -6.58 -14.11 -25.18
N ASP A 119 -7.67 -13.44 -25.56
CA ASP A 119 -8.35 -13.63 -26.83
C ASP A 119 -7.74 -12.71 -27.92
N VAL A 120 -6.56 -13.12 -28.43
CA VAL A 120 -6.07 -12.74 -29.77
C VAL A 120 -5.66 -13.97 -30.54
#